data_AF-A0A535E8S5-F1
#
_entry.id   AF-A0A535E8S5-F1
#
_cell.length_a   1.000
_cell.length_b   1.000
_cell.length_c   1.000
_cell.angle_alpha   90.00
_cell.angle_beta   90.00
_cell.angle_gamma   90.00
#
_symmetry.space_group_name_H-M   'P 1'
#
loop_
_entity.id
_entity.type
_entity.pdbx_description
1 polymer ?
#
loop_
_entity_poly.entity_id
_entity_poly.type
_entity_poly.pdbx_seq_one_letter_code
_entity_poly.pdbx_strand_id
1 'polypeptide(L)'
;MAPVEFPLITRAHHAGDGDHLGSSWPAGAPLVEAVPDSPSLDEVLLRRGSTRLLVAGAAVPRTTLEWSLAAALRGVAEVRPDPQFVAVHAVDGVDPGLYRWPSLDRPLQAGDLRQTLYHVCYDQGLGGDASFVVLSAADLIAGDDRAYREAQLAAGIVEGRLHIAAFALGAGASGMTFIDSELPGLLGEALAGLIVTCVGVPEYRNRAGGPPGLPTEVKLVASRMDDR
;
A
#
# COMPACT_ATOMS: atom_id res chain seq x y z
N MET A 1 -6.21 37.49 0.89
CA MET A 1 -6.89 36.20 1.12
C MET A 1 -6.22 35.56 2.33
N ALA A 2 -6.98 35.16 3.36
CA ALA A 2 -6.39 34.48 4.51
C ALA A 2 -5.86 33.09 4.06
N PRO A 3 -4.78 32.56 4.67
CA PRO A 3 -4.31 31.21 4.38
C PRO A 3 -5.42 30.19 4.70
N VAL A 4 -5.58 29.21 3.82
CA VAL A 4 -6.41 28.03 4.12
C VAL A 4 -5.58 27.13 5.02
N GLU A 5 -6.08 26.85 6.22
CA GLU A 5 -5.45 25.93 7.16
C GLU A 5 -6.28 24.65 7.27
N PHE A 6 -5.59 23.52 7.38
CA PHE A 6 -6.18 22.22 7.70
C PHE A 6 -5.73 21.83 9.12
N PRO A 7 -6.48 22.19 10.18
CA PRO A 7 -5.98 22.14 11.56
C PRO A 7 -5.54 20.74 12.01
N LEU A 8 -6.13 19.67 11.49
CA LEU A 8 -5.71 18.30 11.77
C LEU A 8 -4.33 17.98 11.18
N ILE A 9 -4.07 18.44 9.95
CA ILE A 9 -2.77 18.27 9.28
C ILE A 9 -1.70 19.07 10.04
N THR A 10 -1.99 20.33 10.36
CA THR A 10 -1.08 21.18 11.14
C THR A 10 -0.73 20.53 12.48
N ARG A 11 -1.73 20.07 13.24
CA ARG A 11 -1.50 19.42 14.54
C ARG A 11 -0.71 18.13 14.44
N ALA A 12 -1.00 17.25 13.48
CA ALA A 12 -0.24 16.02 13.28
C ALA A 12 1.25 16.28 12.91
N HIS A 13 1.51 17.33 12.12
CA HIS A 13 2.87 17.77 11.81
C HIS A 13 3.60 18.31 13.04
N HIS A 14 2.93 19.11 13.88
CA HIS A 14 3.53 19.62 15.12
C HIS A 14 3.61 18.57 16.25
N ALA A 15 2.85 17.46 16.17
CA ALA A 15 2.93 16.39 17.17
C ALA A 15 4.31 15.69 17.22
N GLY A 16 5.18 15.93 16.24
CA GLY A 16 6.57 15.49 16.27
C GLY A 16 7.54 16.47 16.92
N ASP A 17 7.12 17.69 17.24
CA ASP A 17 7.94 18.73 17.83
C ASP A 17 8.12 18.44 19.33
N GLY A 18 9.03 17.52 19.63
CA GLY A 18 9.38 17.14 20.99
C GLY A 18 10.87 16.91 21.15
N ASP A 19 11.36 17.11 22.37
CA ASP A 19 12.80 17.02 22.69
C ASP A 19 13.25 15.59 23.05
N HIS A 20 12.35 14.61 22.91
CA HIS A 20 12.58 13.22 23.29
C HIS A 20 12.22 12.27 22.14
N LEU A 21 13.14 11.34 21.88
CA LEU A 21 12.89 10.23 20.97
C LEU A 21 12.00 9.18 21.65
N GLY A 22 11.10 8.58 20.87
CA GLY A 22 10.34 7.42 21.31
C GLY A 22 11.23 6.16 21.41
N SER A 23 10.65 5.07 21.89
CA SER A 23 11.33 3.77 21.90
C SER A 23 11.60 3.30 20.47
N SER A 24 12.76 2.66 20.26
CA SER A 24 13.07 2.05 18.97
C SER A 24 12.07 0.95 18.63
N TRP A 25 11.67 0.87 17.36
CA TRP A 25 10.79 -0.20 16.88
C TRP A 25 11.57 -1.52 16.80
N PRO A 26 10.97 -2.65 17.17
CA PRO A 26 11.64 -3.94 17.15
C PRO A 26 11.93 -4.38 15.71
N ALA A 27 12.94 -5.23 15.53
CA ALA A 27 13.30 -5.75 14.22
C ALA A 27 12.24 -6.71 13.61
N GLY A 28 11.24 -7.14 14.39
CA GLY A 28 10.25 -8.16 14.04
C GLY A 28 10.81 -9.59 14.06
N ALA A 29 9.95 -10.59 14.25
CA ALA A 29 10.35 -11.99 14.15
C ALA A 29 10.79 -12.33 12.70
N PRO A 30 11.76 -13.23 12.47
CA PRO A 30 12.09 -13.70 11.12
C PRO A 30 10.85 -14.26 10.41
N LEU A 31 10.74 -14.04 9.10
CA LEU A 31 9.74 -14.75 8.30
C LEU A 31 10.13 -16.22 8.26
N VAL A 32 9.17 -17.10 8.57
CA VAL A 32 9.40 -18.55 8.64
C VAL A 32 9.45 -19.18 7.24
N GLU A 33 8.82 -18.53 6.26
CA GLU A 33 8.81 -18.96 4.88
C GLU A 33 10.14 -18.65 4.18
N ALA A 34 10.53 -19.53 3.25
CA ALA A 34 11.69 -19.31 2.41
C ALA A 34 11.54 -17.98 1.66
N VAL A 35 12.59 -17.15 1.67
CA VAL A 35 12.65 -15.94 0.87
C VAL A 35 12.54 -16.36 -0.60
N PRO A 36 11.52 -15.90 -1.35
CA PRO A 36 11.40 -16.23 -2.76
C PRO A 36 12.60 -15.68 -3.54
N ASP A 37 12.93 -16.34 -4.66
CA ASP A 37 14.00 -15.89 -5.54
C ASP A 37 13.77 -14.44 -5.99
N SER A 38 14.76 -13.58 -5.77
CA SER A 38 14.68 -12.17 -6.15
C SER A 38 16.01 -11.64 -6.67
N PRO A 39 16.00 -10.53 -7.45
CA PRO A 39 17.20 -9.74 -7.67
C PRO A 39 17.76 -9.17 -6.36
N SER A 40 18.95 -8.59 -6.42
CA SER A 40 19.53 -7.89 -5.26
C SER A 40 18.70 -6.68 -4.86
N LEU A 41 18.80 -6.27 -3.58
CA LEU A 41 18.08 -5.10 -3.07
C LEU A 41 18.41 -3.84 -3.88
N ASP A 42 19.68 -3.61 -4.21
CA ASP A 42 20.11 -2.43 -4.99
C ASP A 42 19.46 -2.39 -6.37
N GLU A 43 19.40 -3.53 -7.04
CA GLU A 43 18.74 -3.62 -8.35
C GLU A 43 17.23 -3.40 -8.26
N VAL A 44 16.59 -3.87 -7.20
CA VAL A 44 15.16 -3.62 -6.94
C VAL A 44 14.93 -2.15 -6.65
N LEU A 45 15.73 -1.54 -5.76
CA LEU A 45 15.61 -0.12 -5.40
C LEU A 45 15.79 0.81 -6.60
N LEU A 46 16.75 0.52 -7.49
CA LEU A 46 16.93 1.30 -8.71
C LEU A 46 15.76 1.12 -9.69
N ARG A 47 15.14 -0.06 -9.76
CA ARG A 47 14.01 -0.32 -10.65
C ARG A 47 12.66 0.13 -10.09
N ARG A 48 12.54 0.19 -8.76
CA ARG A 48 11.31 0.52 -8.07
C ARG A 48 10.90 1.96 -8.39
N GLY A 49 9.65 2.09 -8.81
CA GLY A 49 8.96 3.36 -8.99
C GLY A 49 7.48 3.06 -9.13
N SER A 50 6.62 4.05 -8.88
CA SER A 50 5.17 3.84 -8.96
C SER A 50 4.77 3.35 -10.35
N THR A 51 4.31 2.11 -10.45
CA THR A 51 3.77 1.53 -11.67
C THR A 51 2.49 2.27 -12.04
N ARG A 52 2.37 2.65 -13.31
CA ARG A 52 1.27 3.49 -13.81
C ARG A 52 0.23 2.72 -14.60
N LEU A 53 0.59 1.54 -15.09
CA LEU A 53 -0.26 0.66 -15.89
C LEU A 53 -0.06 -0.79 -15.42
N LEU A 54 -1.15 -1.42 -15.03
CA LEU A 54 -1.21 -2.84 -14.65
C LEU A 54 -2.06 -3.57 -15.69
N VAL A 55 -1.71 -4.81 -15.99
CA VAL A 55 -2.48 -5.67 -16.90
C VAL A 55 -3.77 -6.07 -16.21
N ALA A 56 -4.89 -5.45 -16.60
CA ALA A 56 -6.21 -5.73 -16.04
C ALA A 56 -6.53 -7.24 -16.11
N GLY A 57 -7.00 -7.80 -15.00
CA GLY A 57 -7.37 -9.21 -14.90
C GLY A 57 -6.20 -10.20 -14.79
N ALA A 58 -4.95 -9.75 -14.89
CA ALA A 58 -3.80 -10.64 -14.72
C ALA A 58 -3.67 -11.10 -13.26
N ALA A 59 -3.49 -12.41 -13.08
CA ALA A 59 -3.27 -13.01 -11.78
C ALA A 59 -1.80 -12.89 -11.36
N VAL A 60 -1.58 -12.78 -10.05
CA VAL A 60 -0.27 -12.96 -9.42
C VAL A 60 -0.27 -14.22 -8.55
N PRO A 61 0.89 -14.86 -8.36
CA PRO A 61 1.02 -15.96 -7.41
C PRO A 61 0.56 -15.56 -6.00
N ARG A 62 -0.04 -16.50 -5.27
CA ARG A 62 -0.44 -16.31 -3.86
C ARG A 62 0.71 -15.82 -2.98
N THR A 63 1.91 -16.32 -3.23
CA THR A 63 3.15 -15.92 -2.56
C THR A 63 3.46 -14.43 -2.75
N THR A 64 3.09 -13.83 -3.88
CA THR A 64 3.26 -12.39 -4.11
C THR A 64 2.44 -11.58 -3.13
N LEU A 65 1.21 -12.00 -2.80
CA LEU A 65 0.40 -11.33 -1.78
C LEU A 65 0.92 -11.65 -0.38
N GLU A 66 0.99 -12.95 -0.02
CA GLU A 66 1.22 -13.36 1.37
C GLU A 66 2.61 -12.96 1.86
N TRP A 67 3.65 -13.26 1.08
CA TRP A 67 5.02 -12.98 1.50
C TRP A 67 5.31 -11.48 1.52
N SER A 68 4.86 -10.72 0.51
CA SER A 68 5.17 -9.29 0.42
C SER A 68 4.50 -8.48 1.53
N LEU A 69 3.24 -8.78 1.87
CA LEU A 69 2.52 -8.09 2.94
C LEU A 69 3.03 -8.52 4.32
N ALA A 70 3.35 -9.80 4.53
CA ALA A 70 4.00 -10.26 5.75
C ALA A 70 5.37 -9.59 5.96
N ALA A 71 6.19 -9.51 4.91
CA ALA A 71 7.48 -8.83 4.95
C ALA A 71 7.36 -7.32 5.23
N ALA A 72 6.34 -6.68 4.64
CA ALA A 72 6.09 -5.26 4.84
C ALA A 72 5.72 -4.92 6.29
N LEU A 73 4.89 -5.75 6.91
CA LEU A 73 4.38 -5.57 8.28
C LEU A 73 5.38 -5.96 9.38
N ARG A 74 6.43 -6.71 9.05
CA ARG A 74 7.41 -7.24 10.02
C ARG A 74 8.03 -6.15 10.92
N GLY A 75 7.87 -6.28 12.23
CA GLY A 75 8.37 -5.33 13.24
C GLY A 75 7.49 -4.08 13.42
N VAL A 76 6.66 -3.75 12.43
CA VAL A 76 5.74 -2.61 12.47
C VAL A 76 4.46 -3.01 13.18
N ALA A 77 3.88 -4.17 12.85
CA ALA A 77 2.64 -4.66 13.43
C ALA A 77 2.73 -4.88 14.96
N GLU A 78 3.93 -5.14 15.49
CA GLU A 78 4.18 -5.28 16.93
C GLU A 78 4.12 -3.94 17.69
N VAL A 79 4.37 -2.82 17.00
CA VAL A 79 4.27 -1.46 17.55
C VAL A 79 2.90 -0.86 17.25
N ARG A 80 2.44 -1.09 16.02
CA ARG A 80 1.24 -0.53 15.42
C ARG A 80 0.46 -1.62 14.70
N PRO A 81 -0.38 -2.39 15.42
CA PRO A 81 -1.20 -3.45 14.85
C PRO A 81 -2.46 -2.89 14.15
N ASP A 82 -2.28 -1.82 13.35
CA ASP A 82 -3.37 -1.17 12.64
C ASP A 82 -3.97 -2.13 11.60
N PRO A 83 -5.31 -2.22 11.48
CA PRO A 83 -5.97 -3.12 10.56
C PRO A 83 -5.47 -3.01 9.12
N GLN A 84 -5.22 -4.16 8.50
CA GLN A 84 -4.86 -4.29 7.11
C GLN A 84 -5.95 -5.07 6.38
N PHE A 85 -6.46 -4.49 5.31
CA PHE A 85 -7.44 -5.13 4.44
C PHE A 85 -6.84 -5.39 3.07
N VAL A 86 -7.29 -6.44 2.42
CA VAL A 86 -6.85 -6.80 1.07
C VAL A 86 -8.08 -7.04 0.20
N ALA A 87 -8.29 -6.17 -0.79
CA ALA A 87 -9.23 -6.43 -1.87
C ALA A 87 -8.51 -7.28 -2.92
N VAL A 88 -8.86 -8.56 -2.97
CA VAL A 88 -8.33 -9.52 -3.95
C VAL A 88 -9.18 -9.47 -5.20
N HIS A 89 -8.53 -9.28 -6.35
CA HIS A 89 -9.20 -9.35 -7.65
C HIS A 89 -8.73 -10.53 -8.52
N ALA A 90 -7.45 -10.87 -8.47
CA ALA A 90 -6.84 -11.97 -9.22
C ALA A 90 -5.55 -12.44 -8.53
N VAL A 91 -5.68 -13.33 -7.55
CA VAL A 91 -4.56 -13.99 -6.87
C VAL A 91 -4.78 -15.49 -6.92
N ASP A 92 -3.74 -16.25 -7.30
CA ASP A 92 -3.87 -17.68 -7.49
C ASP A 92 -4.38 -18.39 -6.22
N GLY A 93 -5.47 -19.14 -6.33
CA GLY A 93 -6.03 -19.91 -5.21
C GLY A 93 -6.64 -19.07 -4.08
N VAL A 94 -6.98 -17.80 -4.34
CA VAL A 94 -7.77 -16.94 -3.44
C VAL A 94 -8.93 -16.35 -4.22
N ASP A 95 -10.15 -16.57 -3.74
CA ASP A 95 -11.34 -16.05 -4.39
C ASP A 95 -11.38 -14.50 -4.37
N PRO A 96 -11.99 -13.84 -5.37
CA PRO A 96 -12.17 -12.41 -5.33
C PRO A 96 -13.04 -11.94 -4.15
N GLY A 97 -12.60 -10.88 -3.48
CA GLY A 97 -13.32 -10.30 -2.35
C GLY A 97 -12.44 -9.43 -1.46
N LEU A 98 -13.05 -8.87 -0.42
CA LEU A 98 -12.37 -8.11 0.63
C LEU A 98 -12.03 -9.03 1.80
N TYR A 99 -10.78 -8.99 2.23
CA TYR A 99 -10.26 -9.80 3.34
C TYR A 99 -9.66 -8.91 4.42
N ARG A 100 -9.70 -9.38 5.67
CA ARG A 100 -8.90 -8.83 6.77
C ARG A 100 -7.65 -9.69 6.92
N TRP A 101 -6.50 -9.09 6.62
CA TRP A 101 -5.20 -9.76 6.74
C TRP A 101 -4.91 -10.10 8.21
N PRO A 102 -4.32 -11.28 8.54
CA PRO A 102 -3.73 -12.28 7.63
C PRO A 102 -4.67 -13.39 7.15
N SER A 103 -5.98 -13.31 7.44
CA SER A 103 -6.92 -14.36 7.08
C SER A 103 -7.37 -14.24 5.62
N LEU A 104 -7.06 -15.25 4.81
CA LEU A 104 -7.53 -15.36 3.41
C LEU A 104 -8.54 -16.51 3.19
N ASP A 105 -8.95 -17.21 4.25
CA ASP A 105 -9.83 -18.39 4.12
C ASP A 105 -11.27 -18.02 3.75
N ARG A 106 -11.74 -16.85 4.20
CA ARG A 106 -13.09 -16.36 3.94
C ARG A 106 -13.09 -14.84 3.80
N PRO A 107 -13.67 -14.29 2.72
CA PRO A 107 -13.79 -12.85 2.57
C PRO A 107 -14.84 -12.29 3.53
N LEU A 108 -14.61 -11.06 4.00
CA LEU A 108 -15.61 -10.21 4.65
C LEU A 108 -16.73 -9.86 3.68
N GLN A 109 -16.36 -9.59 2.43
CA GLN A 109 -17.26 -9.36 1.31
C GLN A 109 -16.76 -10.13 0.09
N ALA A 110 -17.50 -11.14 -0.35
CA ALA A 110 -17.16 -11.87 -1.57
C ALA A 110 -17.53 -11.08 -2.83
N GLY A 111 -16.79 -11.28 -3.92
CA GLY A 111 -17.13 -10.77 -5.24
C GLY A 111 -16.09 -9.80 -5.81
N ASP A 112 -16.38 -9.35 -7.03
CA ASP A 112 -15.53 -8.43 -7.77
C ASP A 112 -15.65 -7.00 -7.22
N LEU A 113 -14.52 -6.43 -6.80
CA LEU A 113 -14.39 -5.09 -6.24
C LEU A 113 -13.72 -4.09 -7.19
N ARG A 114 -13.40 -4.49 -8.42
CA ARG A 114 -12.63 -3.65 -9.35
C ARG A 114 -13.29 -2.31 -9.61
N GLN A 115 -14.60 -2.28 -9.85
CA GLN A 115 -15.32 -1.03 -10.09
C GLN A 115 -15.39 -0.14 -8.83
N THR A 116 -15.55 -0.75 -7.66
CA THR A 116 -15.52 -0.05 -6.37
C THR A 116 -14.15 0.59 -6.14
N LEU A 117 -13.07 -0.17 -6.34
CA LEU A 117 -11.70 0.29 -6.11
C LEU A 117 -11.24 1.28 -7.19
N TYR A 118 -11.73 1.16 -8.42
CA TYR A 118 -11.60 2.21 -9.43
C TYR A 118 -12.19 3.53 -8.90
N HIS A 119 -13.43 3.51 -8.41
CA HIS A 119 -14.09 4.71 -7.90
C HIS A 119 -13.38 5.29 -6.67
N VAL A 120 -13.11 4.45 -5.67
CA VAL A 120 -12.44 4.85 -4.41
C VAL A 120 -11.08 5.49 -4.70
N CYS A 121 -10.36 5.03 -5.71
CA CYS A 121 -9.07 5.57 -6.12
C CYS A 121 -9.17 6.77 -7.09
N TYR A 122 -10.22 7.59 -7.00
CA TYR A 122 -10.47 8.74 -7.89
C TYR A 122 -10.54 8.37 -9.37
N ASP A 123 -11.21 7.26 -9.67
CA ASP A 123 -11.46 6.82 -11.05
C ASP A 123 -10.14 6.60 -11.83
N GLN A 124 -9.07 6.26 -11.10
CA GLN A 124 -7.79 5.86 -11.65
C GLN A 124 -7.81 4.36 -11.96
N GLY A 125 -7.50 3.99 -13.20
CA GLY A 125 -7.55 2.60 -13.68
C GLY A 125 -6.78 1.62 -12.80
N LEU A 126 -5.69 2.04 -12.16
CA LEU A 126 -4.89 1.24 -11.23
C LEU A 126 -5.70 0.57 -10.12
N GLY A 127 -6.75 1.24 -9.61
CA GLY A 127 -7.62 0.68 -8.58
C GLY A 127 -8.33 -0.59 -9.05
N GLY A 128 -8.87 -0.56 -10.28
CA GLY A 128 -9.55 -1.70 -10.89
C GLY A 128 -8.62 -2.71 -11.58
N ASP A 129 -7.47 -2.25 -12.09
CA ASP A 129 -6.54 -3.09 -12.87
C ASP A 129 -5.66 -3.97 -11.97
N ALA A 130 -5.48 -3.59 -10.70
CA ALA A 130 -4.65 -4.34 -9.75
C ALA A 130 -5.09 -5.80 -9.59
N SER A 131 -4.12 -6.68 -9.34
CA SER A 131 -4.36 -8.07 -8.97
C SER A 131 -4.86 -8.17 -7.53
N PHE A 132 -4.35 -7.30 -6.64
CA PHE A 132 -4.93 -7.03 -5.32
C PHE A 132 -4.61 -5.60 -4.87
N VAL A 133 -5.40 -5.09 -3.93
CA VAL A 133 -5.21 -3.77 -3.33
C VAL A 133 -5.14 -3.90 -1.81
N VAL A 134 -4.09 -3.37 -1.21
CA VAL A 134 -3.94 -3.30 0.26
C VAL A 134 -4.47 -1.97 0.75
N LEU A 135 -5.34 -2.01 1.76
CA LEU A 135 -5.90 -0.84 2.42
C LEU A 135 -5.47 -0.86 3.89
N SER A 136 -4.54 0.03 4.22
CA SER A 136 -4.13 0.28 5.61
C SER A 136 -5.11 1.26 6.24
N ALA A 137 -5.67 0.90 7.39
CA ALA A 137 -6.66 1.71 8.10
C ALA A 137 -6.34 1.77 9.60
N ALA A 138 -6.82 2.80 10.28
CA ALA A 138 -6.68 2.93 11.73
C ALA A 138 -7.95 3.46 12.39
N ASP A 139 -8.13 3.09 13.65
CA ASP A 139 -9.11 3.73 14.52
C ASP A 139 -8.49 5.04 15.05
N LEU A 140 -9.00 6.17 14.55
CA LEU A 140 -8.52 7.49 14.95
C LEU A 140 -9.27 8.06 16.15
N ILE A 141 -10.39 7.46 16.58
CA ILE A 141 -11.15 7.93 17.74
C ILE A 141 -10.37 7.66 19.03
N ALA A 142 -9.56 6.59 19.04
CA ALA A 142 -8.80 6.16 20.20
C ALA A 142 -7.46 6.91 20.42
N GLY A 143 -7.01 7.74 19.47
CA GLY A 143 -5.66 8.31 19.46
C GLY A 143 -5.61 9.84 19.62
N ASP A 144 -4.46 10.35 20.06
CA ASP A 144 -4.13 11.78 19.99
C ASP A 144 -3.43 12.12 18.65
N ASP A 145 -3.09 13.40 18.45
CA ASP A 145 -2.44 13.88 17.22
C ASP A 145 -1.07 13.17 16.98
N ARG A 146 -0.41 12.69 18.04
CA ARG A 146 0.84 11.92 17.97
C ARG A 146 0.59 10.49 17.51
N ALA A 147 -0.42 9.83 18.05
CA ALA A 147 -0.84 8.50 17.62
C ALA A 147 -1.25 8.49 16.15
N TYR A 148 -1.93 9.54 15.66
CA TYR A 148 -2.25 9.67 14.25
C TYR A 148 -0.98 9.82 13.38
N ARG A 149 -0.02 10.65 13.78
CA ARG A 149 1.28 10.78 13.09
C ARG A 149 2.01 9.44 13.01
N GLU A 150 2.04 8.69 14.11
CA GLU A 150 2.67 7.37 14.16
C GLU A 150 1.94 6.35 13.27
N ALA A 151 0.61 6.47 13.13
CA ALA A 151 -0.19 5.62 12.24
C ALA A 151 0.22 5.84 10.78
N GLN A 152 0.34 7.12 10.39
CA GLN A 152 0.76 7.50 9.06
C GLN A 152 2.21 7.06 8.77
N LEU A 153 3.11 7.18 9.74
CA LEU A 153 4.47 6.67 9.62
C LEU A 153 4.50 5.14 9.45
N ALA A 154 3.74 4.41 10.27
CA ALA A 154 3.64 2.96 10.19
C ALA A 154 3.09 2.51 8.82
N ALA A 155 1.99 3.10 8.36
CA ALA A 155 1.42 2.83 7.06
C ALA A 155 2.40 3.14 5.92
N GLY A 156 3.14 4.26 5.99
CA GLY A 156 4.16 4.61 4.99
C GLY A 156 5.35 3.65 4.95
N ILE A 157 5.79 3.14 6.11
CA ILE A 157 6.83 2.10 6.18
C ILE A 157 6.32 0.81 5.54
N VAL A 158 5.08 0.42 5.82
CA VAL A 158 4.45 -0.78 5.24
C VAL A 158 4.31 -0.62 3.73
N GLU A 159 3.80 0.51 3.23
CA GLU A 159 3.67 0.78 1.78
C GLU A 159 5.03 0.71 1.09
N GLY A 160 6.04 1.41 1.61
CA GLY A 160 7.37 1.42 1.00
C GLY A 160 8.00 0.03 0.93
N ARG A 161 7.83 -0.79 1.98
CA ARG A 161 8.33 -2.18 2.00
C ARG A 161 7.51 -3.09 1.08
N LEU A 162 6.19 -2.96 1.06
CA LEU A 162 5.31 -3.69 0.15
C LEU A 162 5.68 -3.40 -1.31
N HIS A 163 5.98 -2.13 -1.62
CA HIS A 163 6.43 -1.69 -2.93
C HIS A 163 7.75 -2.36 -3.33
N ILE A 164 8.74 -2.41 -2.43
CA ILE A 164 10.03 -3.08 -2.68
C ILE A 164 9.81 -4.59 -2.86
N ALA A 165 9.03 -5.22 -1.98
CA ALA A 165 8.76 -6.66 -2.02
C ALA A 165 8.01 -7.06 -3.30
N ALA A 166 6.99 -6.30 -3.72
CA ALA A 166 6.28 -6.53 -4.97
C ALA A 166 7.23 -6.53 -6.18
N PHE A 167 8.14 -5.53 -6.26
CA PHE A 167 9.14 -5.46 -7.32
C PHE A 167 10.16 -6.60 -7.25
N ALA A 168 10.56 -7.02 -6.05
CA ALA A 168 11.45 -8.15 -5.86
C ALA A 168 10.84 -9.45 -6.41
N LEU A 169 9.51 -9.60 -6.30
CA LEU A 169 8.73 -10.73 -6.80
C LEU A 169 8.22 -10.54 -8.24
N GLY A 170 8.69 -9.52 -8.96
CA GLY A 170 8.37 -9.27 -10.36
C GLY A 170 7.02 -8.59 -10.62
N ALA A 171 6.28 -8.21 -9.57
CA ALA A 171 5.07 -7.39 -9.68
C ALA A 171 5.38 -5.89 -9.73
N GLY A 172 4.40 -5.10 -10.14
CA GLY A 172 4.38 -3.64 -10.00
C GLY A 172 3.55 -3.22 -8.80
N ALA A 173 3.81 -2.02 -8.28
CA ALA A 173 3.05 -1.44 -7.18
C ALA A 173 2.87 0.07 -7.33
N SER A 174 1.81 0.61 -6.74
CA SER A 174 1.50 2.03 -6.74
C SER A 174 0.72 2.42 -5.50
N GLY A 175 1.20 3.42 -4.76
CA GLY A 175 0.39 4.11 -3.76
C GLY A 175 -0.67 4.98 -4.43
N MET A 176 -1.87 5.03 -3.87
CA MET A 176 -3.03 5.70 -4.44
C MET A 176 -3.53 6.82 -3.54
N THR A 177 -3.95 7.92 -4.15
CA THR A 177 -4.91 8.84 -3.53
C THR A 177 -6.30 8.19 -3.58
N PHE A 178 -7.07 8.33 -2.51
CA PHE A 178 -8.39 7.72 -2.38
C PHE A 178 -9.39 8.67 -1.71
N ILE A 179 -10.69 8.35 -1.84
CA ILE A 179 -11.78 9.11 -1.23
C ILE A 179 -12.01 8.61 0.20
N ASP A 180 -11.49 9.32 1.20
CA ASP A 180 -11.52 8.90 2.62
C ASP A 180 -12.93 8.53 3.13
N SER A 181 -13.97 9.22 2.67
CA SER A 181 -15.36 8.99 3.11
C SER A 181 -15.95 7.67 2.64
N GLU A 182 -15.40 7.05 1.58
CA GLU A 182 -15.87 5.77 1.05
C GLU A 182 -15.30 4.57 1.82
N LEU A 183 -14.15 4.76 2.49
CA LEU A 183 -13.44 3.67 3.15
C LEU A 183 -14.25 3.01 4.27
N PRO A 184 -14.92 3.75 5.18
CA PRO A 184 -15.72 3.10 6.21
C PRO A 184 -16.82 2.19 5.67
N GLY A 185 -17.46 2.59 4.56
CA GLY A 185 -18.49 1.81 3.88
C GLY A 185 -17.92 0.56 3.23
N LEU A 186 -16.79 0.69 2.53
CA LEU A 186 -16.08 -0.44 1.91
C LEU A 186 -15.59 -1.45 2.95
N LEU A 187 -15.01 -0.97 4.07
CA LEU A 187 -14.45 -1.81 5.12
C LEU A 187 -15.51 -2.41 6.04
N GLY A 188 -16.73 -1.87 6.04
CA GLY A 188 -17.80 -2.24 6.97
C GLY A 188 -17.53 -1.82 8.42
N GLU A 189 -16.55 -0.95 8.64
CA GLU A 189 -16.06 -0.52 9.96
C GLU A 189 -15.74 0.98 9.93
N ALA A 190 -15.98 1.68 11.04
CA ALA A 190 -15.71 3.11 11.18
C ALA A 190 -14.20 3.40 11.37
N LEU A 191 -13.38 2.98 10.41
CA LEU A 191 -11.93 3.19 10.39
C LEU A 191 -11.56 4.27 9.37
N ALA A 192 -10.53 5.04 9.67
CA ALA A 192 -9.96 5.98 8.70
C ALA A 192 -8.95 5.25 7.80
N GLY A 193 -9.02 5.49 6.49
CA GLY A 193 -7.96 5.08 5.57
C GLY A 193 -6.67 5.85 5.84
N LEU A 194 -5.54 5.16 5.76
CA LEU A 194 -4.21 5.77 5.85
C LEU A 194 -3.52 5.76 4.50
N ILE A 195 -3.38 4.57 3.90
CA ILE A 195 -2.74 4.36 2.61
C ILE A 195 -3.47 3.25 1.86
N VAL A 196 -3.63 3.45 0.54
CA VAL A 196 -4.08 2.43 -0.40
C VAL A 196 -2.93 2.10 -1.35
N THR A 197 -2.64 0.82 -1.54
CA THR A 197 -1.55 0.35 -2.41
C THR A 197 -2.07 -0.70 -3.38
N CYS A 198 -2.01 -0.40 -4.67
CA CYS A 198 -2.31 -1.34 -5.75
C CYS A 198 -1.10 -2.19 -6.09
N VAL A 199 -1.27 -3.51 -6.23
CA VAL A 199 -0.23 -4.44 -6.66
C VAL A 199 -0.75 -5.33 -7.79
N GLY A 200 0.06 -5.55 -8.82
CA GLY A 200 -0.32 -6.44 -9.92
C GLY A 200 0.75 -6.62 -10.98
N VAL A 201 0.39 -7.25 -12.10
CA VAL A 201 1.31 -7.48 -13.23
C VAL A 201 1.51 -6.17 -13.99
N PRO A 202 2.74 -5.63 -14.10
CA PRO A 202 2.98 -4.38 -14.80
C PRO A 202 2.97 -4.57 -16.32
N GLU A 203 2.40 -3.61 -17.06
CA GLU A 203 2.40 -3.67 -18.54
C GLU A 203 3.76 -3.34 -19.16
N TYR A 204 4.63 -2.74 -18.37
CA TYR A 204 5.94 -2.31 -18.78
C TYR A 204 6.93 -2.50 -17.63
N ARG A 205 8.20 -2.66 -17.99
CA ARG A 205 9.27 -2.67 -17.00
C ARG A 205 9.71 -1.23 -16.73
N ASN A 206 9.70 -0.82 -15.47
CA ASN A 206 10.28 0.46 -15.07
C ASN A 206 11.75 0.54 -15.50
N ARG A 207 12.13 1.71 -16.02
CA ARG A 207 13.53 2.02 -16.29
C ARG A 207 14.26 2.17 -14.96
N ALA A 208 15.41 1.53 -14.82
CA ALA A 208 16.24 1.69 -13.63
C ALA A 208 16.71 3.15 -13.49
N GLY A 209 16.67 3.66 -12.27
CA GLY A 209 17.30 4.90 -11.86
C GLY A 209 18.80 4.85 -12.12
N GLY A 210 19.40 6.02 -12.24
CA GLY A 210 20.85 6.16 -12.35
C GLY A 210 21.50 6.20 -10.97
N PRO A 211 22.82 6.00 -10.87
CA PRO A 211 23.51 6.08 -9.59
C PRO A 211 23.51 7.53 -9.06
N PRO A 212 23.81 7.74 -7.76
CA PRO A 212 23.93 9.07 -7.18
C PRO A 212 24.84 9.98 -8.01
N GLY A 213 24.35 11.18 -8.36
CA GLY A 213 25.07 12.16 -9.18
C GLY A 213 24.98 11.94 -10.70
N LEU A 214 24.43 10.81 -11.16
CA LEU A 214 24.22 10.53 -12.60
C LEU A 214 22.80 9.96 -12.81
N PRO A 215 21.74 10.76 -12.58
CA PRO A 215 20.36 10.28 -12.68
C PRO A 215 20.01 9.89 -14.11
N THR A 216 19.26 8.80 -14.23
CA THR A 216 18.64 8.40 -15.51
C THR A 216 17.44 9.29 -15.78
N GLU A 217 17.30 9.74 -17.02
CA GLU A 217 16.15 10.53 -17.47
C GLU A 217 14.83 9.79 -17.23
N VAL A 218 13.90 10.45 -16.53
CA VAL A 218 12.57 9.95 -16.21
C VAL A 218 11.66 10.12 -17.43
N LYS A 219 11.13 9.01 -17.95
CA LYS A 219 10.03 9.05 -18.91
C LYS A 219 8.71 8.90 -18.15
N LEU A 220 7.85 9.91 -18.26
CA LEU A 220 6.53 9.88 -17.64
C LEU A 220 5.65 8.88 -18.38
N VAL A 221 5.05 7.96 -17.62
CA VAL A 221 3.96 7.10 -18.07
C VAL A 221 2.70 7.63 -17.40
N ALA A 222 1.67 7.95 -18.18
CA ALA A 222 0.39 8.38 -17.63
C ALA A 222 -0.40 7.17 -17.14
N SER A 223 -1.09 7.31 -16.01
CA SER A 223 -2.10 6.35 -15.58
C SER A 223 -3.32 6.41 -16.50
N ARG A 224 -4.08 5.31 -16.60
CA ARG A 224 -5.42 5.34 -17.21
C ARG A 224 -6.35 6.20 -16.36
N MET A 225 -6.88 7.24 -16.98
CA MET A 225 -7.95 8.08 -16.47
C MET A 225 -9.07 8.03 -17.50
N ASP A 226 -10.32 7.97 -17.06
CA ASP A 226 -11.42 8.26 -17.97
C ASP A 226 -11.51 9.79 -18.16
N ASP A 227 -11.59 10.24 -19.41
CA ASP A 227 -11.94 11.62 -19.73
C ASP A 227 -13.41 11.84 -19.31
N ARG A 228 -13.62 12.50 -18.17
CA ARG A 228 -14.95 12.96 -17.73
C ARG A 228 -15.22 14.40 -18.15
#